data_AF-A0A224YV40-F1
#
_entry.id   AF-A0A224YV40-F1
#
_cell.length_a   1.000
_cell.length_b   1.000
_cell.length_c   1.000
_cell.angle_alpha   90.00
_cell.angle_beta   90.00
_cell.angle_gamma   90.00
#
_symmetry.space_group_name_H-M   'P 1'
#
loop_
_entity.id
_entity.type
_entity.pdbx_description
1 polymer ?
#
loop_
_entity_poly.entity_id
_entity_poly.type
_entity_poly.pdbx_seq_one_letter_code
_entity_poly.pdbx_strand_id
1 'polypeptide(L)'
;MLYNLEPDRSVTGGAWYSEQEFESEFVEVLNQQCHRFLIKKLTVAKDTSAGDPLLEKNASFASSKEVWEFIKKLGISKVQLSVEDIEMILSTLIYDGKVEKTVVCGSGSGLSSSSRSASSGEDLVNLYRAVEPLIDSTGLMRIPCGTCPVIDNCYEGGAVSPSTCQYFKKWLSEGFDENGTFEDVF
;
A
#
# COMPACT_ATOMS: atom_id res chain seq x y z
N MET A 1 -21.89 -25.32 -20.51
CA MET A 1 -20.52 -25.42 -19.97
C MET A 1 -20.29 -26.87 -19.56
N LEU A 2 -19.16 -27.47 -19.93
CA LEU A 2 -18.78 -28.80 -19.45
C LEU A 2 -18.47 -28.70 -17.95
N TYR A 3 -19.14 -29.51 -17.13
CA TYR A 3 -19.09 -29.47 -15.67
C TYR A 3 -17.68 -29.66 -15.06
N ASN A 4 -16.74 -30.18 -15.85
CA ASN A 4 -15.44 -30.67 -15.36
C ASN A 4 -14.29 -29.68 -15.59
N LEU A 5 -14.55 -28.51 -16.17
CA LEU A 5 -13.53 -27.51 -16.47
C LEU A 5 -13.72 -26.31 -15.55
N GLU A 6 -12.74 -26.11 -14.67
CA GLU A 6 -12.65 -24.89 -13.88
C GLU A 6 -12.26 -23.74 -14.82
N PRO A 7 -13.09 -22.69 -14.93
CA PRO A 7 -12.82 -21.56 -15.81
C PRO A 7 -11.52 -20.86 -15.41
N ASP A 8 -10.77 -20.39 -16.41
CA ASP A 8 -9.48 -19.75 -16.19
C ASP A 8 -9.62 -18.49 -15.30
N ARG A 9 -8.62 -18.26 -14.42
CA ARG A 9 -8.65 -17.20 -13.39
C ARG A 9 -8.76 -15.80 -14.00
N SER A 10 -8.27 -15.62 -15.21
CA SER A 10 -8.37 -14.38 -15.98
C SER A 10 -9.82 -13.99 -16.32
N VAL A 11 -10.72 -14.97 -16.41
CA VAL A 11 -12.13 -14.79 -16.74
C VAL A 11 -13.01 -14.72 -15.49
N THR A 12 -12.63 -15.42 -14.42
CA THR A 12 -13.40 -15.44 -13.16
C THR A 12 -13.03 -14.33 -12.18
N GLY A 13 -11.95 -13.59 -12.42
CA GLY A 13 -11.50 -12.53 -11.52
C GLY A 13 -10.82 -13.03 -10.24
N GLY A 14 -10.64 -14.35 -10.10
CA GLY A 14 -9.92 -14.96 -9.00
C GLY A 14 -10.63 -14.85 -7.64
N ALA A 15 -9.84 -14.70 -6.57
CA ALA A 15 -10.32 -14.72 -5.18
C ALA A 15 -10.99 -13.41 -4.72
N TRP A 16 -11.10 -12.41 -5.60
CA TRP A 16 -11.59 -11.05 -5.29
C TRP A 16 -13.08 -10.86 -5.59
N TYR A 17 -13.71 -11.84 -6.22
CA TYR A 17 -15.12 -11.80 -6.61
C TYR A 17 -15.90 -12.87 -5.86
N SER A 18 -17.05 -12.48 -5.35
CA SER A 18 -18.02 -13.37 -4.73
C SER A 18 -19.39 -13.06 -5.32
N GLU A 19 -20.08 -14.10 -5.78
CA GLU A 19 -21.42 -13.96 -6.40
C GLU A 19 -21.50 -12.94 -7.56
N GLN A 20 -20.41 -12.74 -8.32
CA GLN A 20 -20.28 -11.78 -9.43
C GLN A 20 -20.09 -10.30 -9.01
N GLU A 21 -19.98 -10.03 -7.71
CA GLU A 21 -19.62 -8.71 -7.18
C GLU A 21 -18.16 -8.69 -6.72
N PHE A 22 -17.52 -7.53 -6.86
CA PHE A 22 -16.15 -7.31 -6.40
C PHE A 22 -16.17 -6.99 -4.89
N GLU A 23 -15.43 -7.75 -4.09
CA GLU A 23 -15.35 -7.54 -2.64
C GLU A 23 -14.33 -6.45 -2.29
N SER A 24 -14.67 -5.17 -2.49
CA SER A 24 -13.78 -4.04 -2.18
C SER A 24 -13.43 -3.95 -0.69
N GLU A 25 -14.40 -4.15 0.19
CA GLU A 25 -14.20 -4.12 1.65
C GLU A 25 -13.18 -5.18 2.09
N PHE A 26 -13.24 -6.36 1.49
CA PHE A 26 -12.29 -7.44 1.79
C PHE A 26 -10.86 -7.08 1.37
N VAL A 27 -10.69 -6.51 0.17
CA VAL A 27 -9.38 -6.04 -0.32
C VAL A 27 -8.82 -4.94 0.57
N GLU A 28 -9.64 -4.00 1.03
CA GLU A 28 -9.24 -2.94 1.95
C GLU A 28 -8.76 -3.50 3.29
N VAL A 29 -9.50 -4.45 3.88
CA VAL A 29 -9.09 -5.11 5.13
C VAL A 29 -7.76 -5.84 4.95
N LEU A 30 -7.56 -6.57 3.85
CA LEU A 30 -6.30 -7.25 3.57
C LEU A 30 -5.14 -6.27 3.39
N ASN A 31 -5.36 -5.16 2.68
CA ASN A 31 -4.38 -4.11 2.50
C ASN A 31 -3.93 -3.54 3.86
N GLN A 32 -4.88 -3.21 4.73
CA GLN A 32 -4.60 -2.75 6.09
C GLN A 32 -3.84 -3.79 6.93
N GLN A 33 -4.21 -5.07 6.86
CA GLN A 33 -3.52 -6.11 7.64
C GLN A 33 -2.09 -6.38 7.15
N CYS A 34 -1.87 -6.40 5.83
CA CYS A 34 -0.54 -6.53 5.24
C CYS A 34 0.36 -5.37 5.67
N HIS A 35 -0.16 -4.14 5.60
CA HIS A 35 0.56 -2.95 6.04
C HIS A 35 0.90 -3.00 7.54
N ARG A 36 -0.07 -3.36 8.39
CA ARG A 36 0.14 -3.46 9.84
C ARG A 36 1.20 -4.49 10.21
N PHE A 37 1.25 -5.62 9.49
CA PHE A 37 2.29 -6.63 9.68
C PHE A 37 3.68 -6.08 9.37
N LEU A 38 3.84 -5.40 8.24
CA LEU A 38 5.12 -4.81 7.83
C LEU A 38 5.58 -3.70 8.80
N ILE A 39 4.67 -2.85 9.26
CA ILE A 39 4.98 -1.85 10.30
C ILE A 39 5.46 -2.53 11.57
N LYS A 40 4.72 -3.54 12.05
CA LYS A 40 5.08 -4.26 13.27
C LYS A 40 6.47 -4.90 13.16
N LYS A 41 6.81 -5.45 11.99
CA LYS A 41 8.13 -6.02 11.76
C LYS A 41 9.23 -4.96 11.81
N LEU A 42 8.96 -3.79 11.22
CA LEU A 42 9.86 -2.64 11.27
C LEU A 42 10.05 -2.11 12.70
N THR A 43 8.99 -1.99 13.51
CA THR A 43 9.12 -1.53 14.91
C THR A 43 9.94 -2.50 15.73
N VAL A 44 9.71 -3.81 15.58
CA VAL A 44 10.50 -4.84 16.28
C VAL A 44 11.97 -4.80 15.84
N ALA A 45 12.25 -4.56 14.56
CA ALA A 45 13.62 -4.41 14.07
C ALA A 45 14.33 -3.18 14.67
N LYS A 46 13.63 -2.04 14.75
CA LYS A 46 14.12 -0.81 15.41
C LYS A 46 14.44 -1.07 16.89
N ASP A 47 13.55 -1.74 17.62
CA ASP A 47 13.71 -2.01 19.05
C ASP A 47 14.82 -3.04 19.35
N THR A 48 14.93 -4.07 18.52
CA THR A 48 15.86 -5.20 18.75
C THR A 48 17.30 -4.87 18.38
N SER A 49 17.51 -3.99 17.39
CA SER A 49 18.82 -3.79 16.74
C SER A 49 19.27 -2.33 16.75
N ALA A 50 19.01 -1.60 17.84
CA ALA A 50 19.37 -0.20 18.04
C ALA A 50 20.90 0.13 18.03
N GLY A 51 21.76 -0.85 17.70
CA GLY A 51 23.21 -0.68 17.61
C GLY A 51 23.79 -0.78 16.19
N ASP A 52 23.18 -1.55 15.28
CA ASP A 52 23.71 -1.85 13.94
C ASP A 52 22.68 -1.58 12.83
N PRO A 53 22.79 -0.45 12.10
CA PRO A 53 21.81 -0.06 11.08
C PRO A 53 21.62 -1.07 9.93
N LEU A 54 22.66 -1.85 9.61
CA LEU A 54 22.58 -2.87 8.57
C LEU A 54 21.71 -4.06 9.01
N LEU A 55 21.84 -4.48 10.28
CA LEU A 55 21.05 -5.56 10.85
C LEU A 55 19.59 -5.13 11.01
N GLU A 56 19.34 -3.90 11.48
CA GLU A 56 18.00 -3.31 11.54
C GLU A 56 17.32 -3.31 10.16
N LYS A 57 18.04 -2.85 9.13
CA LYS A 57 17.52 -2.83 7.76
C LYS A 57 17.18 -4.24 7.27
N ASN A 58 18.07 -5.20 7.45
CA ASN A 58 17.86 -6.58 7.00
C ASN A 58 16.71 -7.26 7.77
N ALA A 59 16.58 -7.02 9.07
CA ALA A 59 15.49 -7.54 9.91
C ALA A 59 14.12 -6.94 9.57
N SER A 60 14.09 -5.72 9.01
CA SER A 60 12.86 -5.04 8.60
C SER A 60 12.18 -5.66 7.36
N PHE A 61 12.89 -6.47 6.58
CA PHE A 61 12.33 -7.07 5.38
C PHE A 61 11.51 -8.33 5.68
N ALA A 62 10.39 -8.50 4.98
CA ALA A 62 9.56 -9.70 4.98
C ALA A 62 9.46 -10.29 3.57
N SER A 63 9.39 -11.62 3.47
CA SER A 63 9.12 -12.30 2.19
C SER A 63 7.62 -12.34 1.92
N SER A 64 7.20 -12.40 0.64
CA SER A 64 5.79 -12.60 0.27
C SER A 64 5.18 -13.85 0.92
N LYS A 65 5.98 -14.92 1.07
CA LYS A 65 5.56 -16.16 1.76
C LYS A 65 5.27 -15.94 3.24
N GLU A 66 6.09 -15.15 3.93
CA GLU A 66 5.92 -14.87 5.35
C GLU A 66 4.65 -14.03 5.62
N VAL A 67 4.39 -13.04 4.75
CA VAL A 67 3.15 -12.25 4.80
C VAL A 67 1.94 -13.16 4.56
N TRP A 68 2.02 -14.06 3.58
CA TRP A 68 0.94 -15.03 3.31
C TRP A 68 0.67 -15.96 4.51
N GLU A 69 1.71 -16.49 5.15
CA GLU A 69 1.58 -17.31 6.37
C GLU A 69 0.91 -16.54 7.51
N PHE A 70 1.26 -15.27 7.68
CA PHE A 70 0.64 -14.40 8.68
C PHE A 70 -0.85 -14.19 8.41
N ILE A 71 -1.24 -13.88 7.17
CA ILE A 71 -2.66 -13.71 6.79
C ILE A 71 -3.43 -15.02 6.99
N LYS A 72 -2.84 -16.16 6.60
CA LYS A 72 -3.45 -17.47 6.80
C LYS A 72 -3.67 -17.78 8.29
N LYS A 73 -2.74 -17.39 9.16
CA LYS A 73 -2.85 -17.56 10.62
C LYS A 73 -3.94 -16.68 11.24
N LEU A 74 -4.18 -15.49 10.70
CA LEU A 74 -5.27 -14.63 11.16
C LEU A 74 -6.65 -15.19 10.81
N GLY A 75 -6.76 -16.02 9.76
CA GLY A 75 -8.01 -16.70 9.40
C GLY A 75 -9.14 -15.76 9.01
N ILE A 76 -8.80 -14.65 8.32
CA ILE A 76 -9.76 -13.60 7.96
C ILE A 76 -10.70 -14.07 6.85
N SER A 77 -10.22 -14.91 5.92
CA SER A 77 -10.96 -15.33 4.74
C SER A 77 -11.40 -16.79 4.80
N LYS A 78 -12.60 -17.04 4.26
CA LYS A 78 -13.06 -18.39 3.94
C LYS A 78 -12.54 -18.86 2.57
N VAL A 79 -12.14 -17.91 1.72
CA VAL A 79 -11.59 -18.12 0.37
C VAL A 79 -10.12 -18.51 0.44
N GLN A 80 -9.69 -19.43 -0.44
CA GLN A 80 -8.31 -19.88 -0.56
C GLN A 80 -7.47 -18.79 -1.23
N LEU A 81 -6.59 -18.14 -0.47
CA LEU A 81 -5.66 -17.14 -0.99
C LEU A 81 -4.36 -17.81 -1.45
N SER A 82 -3.88 -17.47 -2.63
CA SER A 82 -2.57 -17.91 -3.15
C SER A 82 -1.47 -16.88 -2.86
N VAL A 83 -0.20 -17.24 -3.06
CA VAL A 83 0.93 -16.33 -2.79
C VAL A 83 0.92 -15.18 -3.81
N GLU A 84 0.54 -15.49 -5.05
CA GLU A 84 0.38 -14.52 -6.14
C GLU A 84 -0.66 -13.45 -5.80
N ASP A 85 -1.76 -13.84 -5.14
CA ASP A 85 -2.80 -12.92 -4.68
C ASP A 85 -2.25 -11.92 -3.65
N ILE A 86 -1.39 -12.38 -2.74
CA ILE A 86 -0.72 -11.51 -1.76
C ILE A 86 0.30 -10.59 -2.43
N GLU A 87 1.03 -11.07 -3.44
CA GLU A 87 1.94 -10.20 -4.20
C GLU A 87 1.21 -9.08 -4.93
N MET A 88 -0.01 -9.34 -5.42
CA MET A 88 -0.89 -8.29 -5.98
C MET A 88 -1.26 -7.25 -4.92
N ILE A 89 -1.69 -7.66 -3.72
CA ILE A 89 -2.00 -6.72 -2.62
C ILE A 89 -0.76 -5.95 -2.14
N LEU A 90 0.40 -6.61 -2.09
CA LEU A 90 1.65 -5.92 -1.76
C LEU A 90 2.02 -4.90 -2.84
N SER A 91 1.67 -5.14 -4.10
CA SER A 91 1.88 -4.16 -5.17
C SER A 91 0.99 -2.92 -5.02
N THR A 92 -0.24 -3.05 -4.53
CA THR A 92 -1.10 -1.89 -4.24
C THR A 92 -0.50 -1.03 -3.12
N LEU A 93 0.10 -1.68 -2.10
CA LEU A 93 0.82 -0.96 -1.03
C LEU A 93 2.07 -0.22 -1.51
N ILE A 94 2.70 -0.68 -2.58
CA ILE A 94 3.80 0.05 -3.23
C ILE A 94 3.25 1.29 -3.95
N TYR A 95 2.11 1.16 -4.64
CA TYR A 95 1.46 2.30 -5.31
C TYR A 95 0.94 3.35 -4.33
N ASP A 96 0.53 2.94 -3.13
CA ASP A 96 0.22 3.86 -2.02
C ASP A 96 1.46 4.59 -1.46
N GLY A 97 2.67 4.18 -1.85
CA GLY A 97 3.94 4.74 -1.34
C GLY A 97 4.28 4.33 0.10
N LYS A 98 3.61 3.32 0.65
CA LYS A 98 3.78 2.85 2.05
C LYS A 98 4.81 1.73 2.20
N VAL A 99 5.11 1.01 1.11
CA VAL A 99 5.97 -0.18 1.12
C VAL A 99 6.98 -0.12 -0.01
N GLU A 100 8.20 -0.53 0.27
CA GLU A 100 9.25 -0.75 -0.72
C GLU A 100 9.42 -2.25 -1.02
N LYS A 101 9.73 -2.57 -2.27
CA LYS A 101 10.09 -3.93 -2.73
C LYS A 101 11.55 -3.98 -3.11
N THR A 102 12.25 -5.02 -2.66
CA THR A 102 13.61 -5.36 -3.10
C THR A 102 13.61 -6.80 -3.60
N VAL A 103 14.29 -7.05 -4.72
CA VAL A 103 14.45 -8.39 -5.28
C VAL A 103 15.86 -8.87 -4.98
N VAL A 104 15.96 -10.04 -4.36
CA VAL A 104 17.25 -10.64 -4.00
C VAL A 104 17.35 -11.99 -4.71
N CYS A 105 18.55 -12.32 -5.21
CA CYS A 105 18.80 -13.67 -5.70
C CYS A 105 18.78 -14.64 -4.50
N GLY A 106 17.97 -15.70 -4.58
CA GLY A 106 18.05 -16.80 -3.62
C GLY A 106 19.49 -17.29 -3.54
N SER A 107 19.98 -17.59 -2.34
CA SER A 107 21.39 -17.91 -2.09
C SER A 107 21.80 -19.26 -2.70
N GLY A 108 21.87 -19.32 -4.03
CA GLY A 108 22.70 -20.24 -4.78
C GLY A 108 24.12 -19.67 -4.78
N SER A 109 24.98 -20.26 -3.97
CA SER A 109 26.42 -20.01 -3.92
C SER A 109 27.03 -19.92 -5.33
N GLY A 110 27.85 -18.89 -5.58
CA GLY A 110 28.83 -18.91 -6.66
C GLY A 110 28.68 -17.81 -7.71
N LEU A 111 29.60 -16.85 -7.62
CA LEU A 111 30.02 -16.01 -8.73
C LEU A 111 30.43 -16.89 -9.94
N SER A 112 29.66 -16.85 -11.03
CA SER A 112 30.23 -17.09 -12.36
C SER A 112 29.48 -16.33 -13.44
N SER A 113 30.26 -15.57 -14.19
CA SER A 113 29.92 -14.92 -15.44
C SER A 113 29.15 -15.80 -16.44
N SER A 114 28.53 -15.11 -17.40
CA SER A 114 28.22 -15.58 -18.76
C SER A 114 27.12 -16.64 -18.90
N SER A 115 25.90 -16.20 -19.19
CA SER A 115 25.25 -16.43 -20.50
C SER A 115 23.80 -15.95 -20.47
N ARG A 116 23.40 -15.18 -21.49
CA ARG A 116 22.01 -14.82 -21.76
C ARG A 116 21.29 -16.06 -22.28
N SER A 117 20.70 -16.84 -21.38
CA SER A 117 19.77 -17.92 -21.73
C SER A 117 18.56 -17.85 -20.80
N ALA A 118 17.55 -17.12 -21.26
CA ALA A 118 16.26 -16.96 -20.60
C ALA A 118 15.44 -18.26 -20.73
N SER A 119 15.59 -19.22 -19.80
CA SER A 119 14.60 -20.31 -19.59
C SER A 119 14.94 -21.31 -18.48
N SER A 120 15.48 -20.92 -17.31
CA SER A 120 15.55 -21.81 -16.12
C SER A 120 15.73 -20.98 -14.86
N GLY A 121 14.71 -20.99 -14.00
CA GLY A 121 14.51 -20.07 -12.88
C GLY A 121 15.68 -20.00 -11.90
N GLU A 122 16.38 -18.88 -11.92
CA GLU A 122 17.10 -18.37 -10.76
C GLU A 122 16.03 -17.94 -9.74
N ASP A 123 15.98 -18.56 -8.57
CA ASP A 123 14.95 -18.32 -7.55
C ASP A 123 15.06 -16.89 -7.01
N LEU A 124 14.46 -15.92 -7.69
CA LEU A 124 14.34 -14.55 -7.25
C LEU A 124 13.36 -14.48 -6.08
N VAL A 125 13.79 -13.93 -4.96
CA VAL A 125 12.96 -13.75 -3.78
C VAL A 125 12.57 -12.28 -3.66
N ASN A 126 11.27 -12.03 -3.64
CA ASN A 126 10.68 -10.72 -3.37
C ASN A 126 10.67 -10.46 -1.86
N LEU A 127 11.30 -9.36 -1.45
CA LEU A 127 11.29 -8.86 -0.08
C LEU A 127 10.58 -7.51 -0.03
N TYR A 128 9.84 -7.28 1.05
CA TYR A 128 9.00 -6.12 1.27
C TYR A 128 9.30 -5.48 2.62
N ARG A 129 9.27 -4.16 2.70
CA ARG A 129 9.50 -3.39 3.93
C ARG A 129 8.57 -2.18 3.99
N ALA A 130 8.00 -1.89 5.15
CA ALA A 130 7.24 -0.66 5.37
C ALA A 130 8.16 0.57 5.37
N VAL A 131 7.66 1.69 4.87
CA VAL A 131 8.39 2.94 4.74
C VAL A 131 7.55 4.09 5.24
N GLU A 132 8.20 5.01 5.95
CA GLU A 132 7.59 6.25 6.40
C GLU A 132 7.63 7.28 5.26
N PRO A 133 6.58 8.10 5.09
CA PRO A 133 6.57 9.13 4.07
C PRO A 133 7.76 10.09 4.27
N LEU A 134 8.42 10.45 3.16
CA LEU A 134 9.62 11.31 3.20
C LEU A 134 9.30 12.75 3.64
N ILE A 135 8.08 13.21 3.36
CA ILE A 135 7.60 14.55 3.66
C ILE A 135 6.14 14.48 4.12
N ASP A 136 5.77 15.37 5.03
CA ASP A 136 4.39 15.56 5.43
C ASP A 136 3.56 16.22 4.32
N SER A 137 2.23 16.23 4.50
CA SER A 137 1.30 16.92 3.61
C SER A 137 1.71 18.39 3.43
N THR A 138 1.82 18.82 2.17
CA THR A 138 2.25 20.19 1.84
C THR A 138 1.20 21.22 2.29
N GLY A 139 1.64 22.45 2.59
CA GLY A 139 0.76 23.52 3.04
C GLY A 139 -0.36 23.87 2.04
N LEU A 140 -0.16 23.60 0.75
CA LEU A 140 -1.18 23.83 -0.28
C LEU A 140 -2.40 22.93 -0.08
N MET A 141 -2.19 21.66 0.31
CA MET A 141 -3.28 20.72 0.61
C MET A 141 -4.00 21.03 1.93
N ARG A 142 -3.41 21.85 2.80
CA ARG A 142 -3.99 22.26 4.09
C ARG A 142 -4.91 23.48 4.00
N ILE A 143 -4.99 24.11 2.82
CA ILE A 143 -5.81 25.30 2.57
C ILE A 143 -6.89 24.93 1.56
N PRO A 144 -8.14 25.39 1.71
CA PRO A 144 -9.24 25.05 0.81
C PRO A 144 -8.99 25.40 -0.66
N CYS A 145 -8.07 26.32 -0.95
CA CYS A 145 -7.69 26.67 -2.31
C CYS A 145 -6.96 25.52 -3.04
N GLY A 146 -6.18 24.69 -2.36
CA GLY A 146 -5.40 23.63 -3.01
C GLY A 146 -6.24 22.48 -3.56
N THR A 147 -7.44 22.29 -3.02
CA THR A 147 -8.41 21.26 -3.44
C THR A 147 -9.68 21.87 -4.05
N CYS A 148 -9.71 23.19 -4.27
CA CYS A 148 -10.89 23.88 -4.75
C CYS A 148 -11.24 23.45 -6.19
N PRO A 149 -12.44 22.89 -6.45
CA PRO A 149 -12.83 22.43 -7.78
C PRO A 149 -13.13 23.58 -8.76
N VAL A 150 -13.30 24.80 -8.25
CA VAL A 150 -13.65 26.00 -9.04
C VAL A 150 -12.59 27.09 -8.96
N ILE A 151 -11.34 26.71 -8.65
CA ILE A 151 -10.22 27.66 -8.50
C ILE A 151 -10.01 28.52 -9.75
N ASP A 152 -10.15 27.94 -10.94
CA ASP A 152 -9.95 28.63 -12.22
C ASP A 152 -10.93 29.78 -12.45
N ASN A 153 -12.09 29.75 -11.78
CA ASN A 153 -13.13 30.78 -11.88
C ASN A 153 -13.06 31.81 -10.75
N CYS A 154 -12.09 31.70 -9.84
CA CYS A 154 -11.98 32.54 -8.65
C CYS A 154 -11.14 33.80 -8.94
N TYR A 155 -11.79 34.98 -8.99
CA TYR A 155 -11.12 36.27 -9.17
C TYR A 155 -11.87 37.40 -8.46
N GLU A 156 -11.17 38.51 -8.23
CA GLU A 156 -11.75 39.67 -7.55
C GLU A 156 -12.88 40.30 -8.36
N GLY A 157 -14.05 40.48 -7.73
CA GLY A 157 -15.24 41.05 -8.38
C GLY A 157 -16.04 40.07 -9.26
N GLY A 158 -15.61 38.80 -9.35
CA GLY A 158 -16.35 37.74 -10.04
C GLY A 158 -17.51 37.17 -9.22
N ALA A 159 -18.31 36.31 -9.86
CA ALA A 159 -19.36 35.54 -9.17
C ALA A 159 -18.77 34.59 -8.11
N VAL A 160 -17.58 34.06 -8.37
CA VAL A 160 -16.75 33.33 -7.40
C VAL A 160 -15.57 34.24 -7.05
N SER A 161 -15.56 34.74 -5.82
CA SER A 161 -14.55 35.66 -5.32
C SER A 161 -14.01 35.16 -3.98
N PRO A 162 -12.72 35.38 -3.66
CA PRO A 162 -12.17 35.03 -2.35
C PRO A 162 -12.91 35.72 -1.20
N SER A 163 -13.40 36.95 -1.41
CA SER A 163 -14.12 37.73 -0.38
C SER A 163 -15.49 37.16 -0.01
N THR A 164 -16.15 36.45 -0.93
CA THR A 164 -17.47 35.83 -0.73
C THR A 164 -17.42 34.30 -0.72
N CYS A 165 -16.21 33.72 -0.64
CA CYS A 165 -15.98 32.28 -0.78
C CYS A 165 -16.59 31.48 0.39
N GLN A 166 -17.48 30.53 0.05
CA GLN A 166 -18.12 29.65 1.02
C GLN A 166 -17.14 28.61 1.60
N TYR A 167 -16.23 28.07 0.77
CA TYR A 167 -15.24 27.09 1.21
C TYR A 167 -14.30 27.70 2.26
N PHE A 168 -13.84 28.93 2.03
CA PHE A 168 -12.96 29.63 2.95
C PHE A 168 -13.67 29.98 4.25
N LYS A 169 -14.94 30.41 4.17
CA LYS A 169 -15.76 30.70 5.35
C LYS A 169 -16.02 29.46 6.20
N LYS A 170 -16.32 28.32 5.58
CA LYS A 170 -16.51 27.04 6.27
C LYS A 170 -15.22 26.59 6.95
N TRP A 171 -14.11 26.60 6.21
CA TRP A 171 -12.80 26.22 6.74
C TRP A 171 -12.35 27.10 7.92
N LEU A 172 -12.58 28.42 7.87
CA LEU A 172 -12.29 29.31 9.00
C LEU A 172 -13.23 29.12 10.20
N SER A 173 -14.40 28.53 10.00
CA SER A 173 -15.35 28.24 11.08
C SER A 173 -15.12 26.89 11.75
N GLU A 174 -14.34 26.01 11.13
CA GLU A 174 -13.85 24.77 11.73
C GLU A 174 -12.71 25.12 12.70
N GLY A 175 -12.80 24.63 13.94
CA GLY A 175 -11.75 24.84 14.94
C GLY A 175 -10.52 24.01 14.59
N PHE A 176 -9.34 24.63 14.58
CA PHE A 176 -8.08 23.89 14.49
C PHE A 176 -7.70 23.42 15.89
N ASP A 177 -7.62 22.10 16.10
CA ASP A 177 -7.04 21.56 17.32
C ASP A 177 -5.53 21.87 17.39
N GLU A 178 -4.99 21.97 18.61
CA GLU A 178 -3.63 22.44 18.94
C GLU A 178 -2.49 21.64 18.26
N ASN A 179 -2.78 20.50 17.63
CA ASN A 179 -1.82 19.66 16.91
C ASN A 179 -1.78 19.89 15.39
N GLY A 180 -2.63 20.77 14.83
CA GLY A 180 -2.62 21.11 13.40
C GLY A 180 -2.88 19.93 12.44
N THR A 181 -3.36 18.81 12.99
CA THR A 181 -3.78 17.63 12.25
C THR A 181 -5.25 17.80 11.86
N PHE A 182 -5.49 17.83 10.56
CA PHE A 182 -6.82 17.80 9.96
C PHE A 182 -7.33 16.35 10.03
N GLU A 183 -7.75 15.90 11.22
CA GLU A 183 -8.59 14.71 11.31
C GLU A 183 -10.03 15.14 10.97
N ASP A 184 -10.66 14.41 10.06
CA ASP A 184 -12.10 14.45 9.74
C ASP A 184 -12.63 15.42 8.67
N VAL A 185 -11.93 15.64 7.54
CA VAL A 185 -12.67 15.89 6.28
C VAL A 185 -11.93 15.30 5.07
N PHE A 186 -11.88 13.98 4.95
CA PHE A 186 -12.02 13.22 3.67
C PHE A 186 -12.21 11.74 4.00
#